data_AF-A0A401G468-F1
#
_entry.id   AF-A0A401G468-F1
#
_cell.length_a   1.000
_cell.length_b   1.000
_cell.length_c   1.000
_cell.angle_alpha   90.00
_cell.angle_beta   90.00
_cell.angle_gamma   90.00
#
_symmetry.space_group_name_H-M   'P 1'
#
loop_
_entity.id
_entity.type
_entity.pdbx_description
1 polymer ?
#
loop_
_entity_poly.entity_id
_entity_poly.type
_entity_poly.pdbx_seq_one_letter_code
_entity_poly.pdbx_strand_id
1 'polypeptide(L)'
;MSHDHDHGHDHHDHEHHHHEHDHHQTGELSFEEKMVRLIDHWLGHNSDHAGNYRDWAEKARAHHMDDVAGLLEEVAEMTLAMTAKFEAAMKQVKK
;
A
#
# COMPACT_ATOMS: atom_id res chain seq x y z
N MET A 1 21.54 48.76 2.80
CA MET A 1 22.58 47.74 2.59
C MET A 1 21.89 46.54 1.98
N SER A 2 21.93 46.47 0.65
CA SER A 2 21.30 45.40 -0.13
C SER A 2 22.45 44.59 -0.71
N HIS A 3 22.57 43.33 -0.30
CA HIS A 3 23.47 42.37 -0.91
C HIS A 3 22.61 41.38 -1.68
N ASP A 4 22.42 41.68 -2.97
CA ASP A 4 22.00 40.71 -3.97
C ASP A 4 23.18 39.78 -4.22
N HIS A 5 23.01 38.50 -3.87
CA HIS A 5 23.95 37.45 -4.25
C HIS A 5 23.40 36.70 -5.46
N ASP A 6 23.92 37.09 -6.61
CA ASP A 6 23.89 36.34 -7.87
C ASP A 6 24.68 35.03 -7.68
N HIS A 7 23.99 33.89 -7.76
CA HIS A 7 24.60 32.57 -7.81
C HIS A 7 24.43 31.99 -9.21
N GLY A 8 25.40 32.31 -10.07
CA GLY A 8 25.79 31.43 -11.17
C GLY A 8 26.57 30.20 -10.67
N HIS A 9 26.67 29.21 -11.56
CA HIS A 9 27.31 27.89 -11.41
C HIS A 9 26.47 26.84 -10.65
N ASP A 10 26.33 25.60 -11.08
CA ASP A 10 26.91 24.89 -12.22
C ASP A 10 26.01 23.66 -12.46
N HIS A 11 25.74 23.31 -13.73
CA HIS A 11 25.03 22.08 -14.04
C HIS A 11 25.95 20.89 -13.72
N HIS A 12 25.76 20.27 -12.57
CA HIS A 12 26.34 18.96 -12.31
C HIS A 12 25.66 17.94 -13.25
N ASP A 13 26.38 17.60 -14.31
CA ASP A 13 26.20 16.38 -15.10
C ASP A 13 26.28 15.21 -14.11
N HIS A 14 25.11 14.70 -13.71
CA HIS A 14 25.03 13.49 -12.91
C HIS A 14 25.34 12.32 -13.84
N GLU A 15 26.61 11.93 -13.87
CA GLU A 15 27.06 10.66 -14.44
C GLU A 15 26.18 9.54 -13.88
N HIS A 16 25.33 9.01 -14.76
CA HIS A 16 24.55 7.80 -14.55
C HIS A 16 25.51 6.63 -14.40
N HIS A 17 26.03 6.42 -13.19
CA HIS A 17 26.59 5.14 -12.82
C HIS A 17 25.44 4.13 -12.81
N HIS A 18 25.25 3.49 -13.97
CA HIS A 18 24.60 2.19 -14.08
C HIS A 18 25.38 1.22 -13.20
N HIS A 19 25.01 1.15 -11.93
CA HIS A 19 25.25 -0.04 -11.15
C HIS A 19 24.37 -1.12 -11.75
N GLU A 20 24.97 -1.86 -12.67
CA GLU A 20 24.57 -3.20 -13.04
C GLU A 20 24.62 -4.02 -11.76
N HIS A 21 23.52 -3.99 -11.00
CA HIS A 21 23.30 -4.92 -9.92
C HIS A 21 23.17 -6.30 -10.57
N ASP A 22 24.29 -7.01 -10.56
CA ASP A 22 24.36 -8.47 -10.53
C ASP A 22 23.32 -8.94 -9.52
N HIS A 23 22.11 -9.21 -10.00
CA HIS A 23 21.06 -9.85 -9.22
C HIS A 23 21.41 -11.33 -9.18
N HIS A 24 22.35 -11.60 -8.27
CA HIS A 24 22.39 -12.76 -7.39
C HIS A 24 21.11 -13.59 -7.49
N GLN A 25 21.29 -14.82 -7.95
CA GLN A 25 20.23 -15.81 -8.18
C GLN A 25 19.27 -15.90 -7.00
N THR A 26 18.18 -15.13 -7.07
CA THR A 26 16.97 -15.48 -6.34
C THR A 26 16.33 -16.56 -7.19
N GLY A 27 16.46 -17.81 -6.77
CA GLY A 27 15.75 -18.93 -7.40
C GLY A 27 14.31 -18.47 -7.63
N GLU A 28 13.87 -18.52 -8.88
CA GLU A 28 12.57 -17.98 -9.25
C GLU A 28 11.50 -18.66 -8.39
N LEU A 29 10.78 -17.87 -7.58
CA LEU A 29 9.74 -18.40 -6.70
C LEU A 29 8.77 -19.24 -7.54
N SER A 30 8.35 -20.39 -7.00
CA SER A 30 7.28 -21.16 -7.61
C SER A 30 6.02 -20.31 -7.72
N PHE A 31 5.10 -20.69 -8.60
CA PHE A 31 3.84 -19.97 -8.74
C PHE A 31 3.07 -19.94 -7.42
N GLU A 32 3.08 -21.04 -6.66
CA GLU A 32 2.46 -21.16 -5.34
C GLU A 32 3.12 -20.22 -4.32
N GLU A 33 4.46 -20.13 -4.29
CA GLU A 33 5.17 -19.21 -3.40
C GLU A 33 4.86 -17.74 -3.72
N LYS A 34 4.76 -17.40 -5.02
CA LYS A 34 4.31 -16.07 -5.48
C LYS A 34 2.87 -15.80 -5.01
N MET A 35 1.97 -16.77 -5.14
CA MET A 35 0.58 -16.66 -4.69
C MET A 35 0.47 -16.46 -3.17
N VAL A 36 1.25 -17.19 -2.36
CA VAL A 36 1.27 -17.01 -0.91
C VAL A 36 1.69 -15.59 -0.55
N ARG A 37 2.78 -15.07 -1.14
CA ARG A 37 3.24 -13.69 -0.85
C ARG A 37 2.21 -12.63 -1.22
N LEU A 38 1.54 -12.79 -2.36
CA LEU A 38 0.50 -11.85 -2.81
C LEU A 38 -0.72 -11.84 -1.89
N ILE A 39 -1.24 -13.03 -1.54
CA ILE A 39 -2.43 -13.12 -0.69
C ILE A 39 -2.11 -12.59 0.72
N ASP A 40 -0.92 -12.89 1.26
CA ASP A 40 -0.48 -12.38 2.56
C ASP A 40 -0.41 -10.84 2.59
N HIS A 41 0.15 -10.25 1.53
CA HIS A 41 0.21 -8.80 1.35
C HIS A 41 -1.19 -8.16 1.30
N TRP A 42 -2.12 -8.73 0.52
CA TRP A 42 -3.49 -8.22 0.42
C TRP A 42 -4.28 -8.35 1.73
N LEU A 43 -4.07 -9.44 2.49
CA LEU A 43 -4.68 -9.62 3.81
C LEU A 43 -4.28 -8.50 4.77
N GLY A 44 -2.99 -8.18 4.85
CA GLY A 44 -2.50 -7.07 5.67
C GLY A 44 -3.08 -5.73 5.25
N HIS A 45 -3.05 -5.44 3.94
CA HIS A 45 -3.54 -4.17 3.41
C HIS A 45 -5.04 -3.96 3.62
N ASN A 46 -5.84 -5.02 3.51
CA ASN A 46 -7.28 -4.96 3.77
C ASN A 46 -7.57 -4.61 5.24
N SER A 47 -6.79 -5.14 6.18
CA SER A 47 -6.94 -4.80 7.61
C SER A 47 -6.68 -3.31 7.83
N ASP A 48 -5.60 -2.79 7.25
CA ASP A 48 -5.25 -1.37 7.35
C ASP A 48 -6.32 -0.46 6.72
N HIS A 49 -6.81 -0.84 5.54
CA HIS A 49 -7.90 -0.13 4.87
C HIS A 49 -9.18 -0.12 5.68
N ALA A 50 -9.64 -1.27 6.19
CA ALA A 50 -10.85 -1.34 6.99
C ALA A 50 -10.75 -0.49 8.26
N GLY A 51 -9.59 -0.47 8.92
CA GLY A 51 -9.33 0.43 10.06
C GLY A 51 -9.43 1.89 9.66
N ASN A 52 -8.70 2.30 8.63
CA ASN A 52 -8.70 3.69 8.17
C ASN A 52 -10.10 4.17 7.72
N TYR A 53 -10.89 3.32 7.07
CA TYR A 53 -12.27 3.66 6.69
C TYR A 53 -13.15 3.92 7.92
N ARG A 54 -13.02 3.10 8.97
CA ARG A 54 -13.75 3.31 10.23
C ARG A 54 -13.32 4.59 10.94
N ASP A 55 -12.01 4.87 11.00
CA ASP A 55 -11.50 6.11 11.58
C ASP A 55 -12.08 7.35 10.87
N TRP A 56 -12.23 7.27 9.54
CA TRP A 56 -12.86 8.34 8.76
C TRP A 56 -14.38 8.37 8.88
N ALA A 57 -15.04 7.23 9.08
CA ALA A 57 -16.46 7.19 9.40
C ALA A 57 -16.76 7.90 10.74
N GLU A 58 -15.92 7.67 11.76
CA GLU A 58 -16.02 8.37 13.04
C GLU A 58 -15.84 9.88 12.89
N LYS A 59 -14.82 10.31 12.14
CA LYS A 59 -14.62 11.73 11.81
C LYS A 59 -15.82 12.31 11.05
N ALA A 60 -16.36 11.60 10.06
CA ALA A 60 -17.54 12.04 9.31
C ALA A 60 -18.76 12.22 10.22
N ARG A 61 -19.00 11.31 11.18
CA ARG A 61 -20.06 11.49 12.20
C ARG A 61 -19.85 12.72 13.08
N ALA A 62 -18.60 12.97 13.50
CA ALA A 62 -18.27 14.17 14.28
C ALA A 62 -18.53 15.48 13.50
N HIS A 63 -18.59 15.41 12.17
CA HIS A 63 -18.92 16.52 11.28
C HIS A 63 -20.37 16.49 10.75
N HIS A 64 -21.27 15.70 11.36
CA HIS A 64 -22.68 15.57 10.98
C HIS A 64 -22.90 15.05 9.54
N MET A 65 -21.96 14.26 9.02
CA MET A 65 -22.03 13.62 7.70
C MET A 65 -22.41 12.14 7.85
N ASP A 66 -23.54 11.86 8.49
CA ASP A 66 -23.95 10.49 8.89
C ASP A 66 -24.10 9.53 7.69
N ASP A 67 -24.63 10.01 6.57
CA ASP A 67 -24.74 9.19 5.34
C ASP A 67 -23.37 8.74 4.82
N VAL A 68 -22.38 9.65 4.85
CA VAL A 68 -21.00 9.34 4.42
C VAL A 68 -20.34 8.38 5.39
N ALA A 69 -20.57 8.57 6.70
CA ALA A 69 -20.06 7.64 7.70
C ALA A 69 -20.64 6.22 7.53
N GLY A 70 -21.94 6.11 7.22
CA GLY A 70 -22.58 4.83 6.92
C GLY A 70 -21.93 4.13 5.74
N LEU A 71 -21.71 4.86 4.64
CA LEU A 71 -21.04 4.31 3.45
C LEU A 71 -19.60 3.85 3.75
N LEU A 72 -18.85 4.59 4.57
CA LEU A 72 -17.48 4.21 4.95
C LEU A 72 -17.45 2.96 5.83
N GLU A 73 -18.41 2.80 6.74
CA GLU A 73 -18.58 1.56 7.53
C GLU A 73 -18.90 0.36 6.63
N GLU A 74 -19.84 0.52 5.68
CA GLU A 74 -20.16 -0.53 4.71
C GLU A 74 -18.93 -0.95 3.89
N VAL A 75 -18.10 0.01 3.46
CA VAL A 75 -16.85 -0.29 2.74
C VAL A 75 -15.85 -1.04 3.65
N ALA A 76 -15.76 -0.69 4.93
CA ALA A 76 -14.94 -1.43 5.89
C ALA A 76 -15.43 -2.87 6.07
N GLU A 77 -16.74 -3.09 6.18
CA GLU A 77 -17.34 -4.43 6.28
C GLU A 77 -17.11 -5.26 5.02
N MET A 78 -17.31 -4.69 3.83
CA MET A 78 -17.01 -5.35 2.57
C MET A 78 -15.53 -5.74 2.47
N THR A 79 -14.64 -4.87 2.95
CA THR A 79 -13.19 -5.15 2.99
C THR A 79 -12.88 -6.36 3.87
N LEU A 80 -13.52 -6.47 5.04
CA LEU A 80 -13.37 -7.65 5.91
C LEU A 80 -13.97 -8.92 5.27
N ALA A 81 -15.08 -8.81 4.55
CA ALA A 81 -15.65 -9.93 3.82
C ALA A 81 -14.70 -10.42 2.71
N MET A 82 -13.99 -9.50 2.03
CA MET A 82 -12.92 -9.84 1.08
C MET A 82 -11.75 -10.55 1.77
N THR A 83 -11.33 -10.09 2.95
CA THR A 83 -10.30 -10.76 3.76
C THR A 83 -10.64 -12.23 4.02
N ALA A 84 -11.88 -12.55 4.39
CA ALA A 84 -12.30 -13.95 4.57
C ALA A 84 -12.15 -14.81 3.31
N LYS A 85 -12.34 -14.24 2.11
CA LYS A 85 -12.11 -14.93 0.84
C LYS A 85 -10.62 -15.15 0.58
N PHE A 86 -9.78 -14.16 0.89
CA PHE A 86 -8.33 -14.30 0.79
C PHE A 86 -7.78 -15.36 1.76
N GLU A 87 -8.29 -15.44 2.98
CA GLU A 87 -7.93 -16.50 3.93
C GLU A 87 -8.30 -17.89 3.40
N ALA A 88 -9.48 -18.04 2.81
CA ALA A 88 -9.89 -19.28 2.18
C ALA A 88 -8.97 -19.65 1.00
N ALA A 89 -8.61 -18.67 0.16
CA ALA A 89 -7.66 -18.88 -0.93
C ALA A 89 -6.27 -19.29 -0.41
N MET A 90 -5.77 -18.64 0.63
CA MET A 90 -4.48 -18.97 1.28
C MET A 90 -4.45 -20.43 1.75
N LYS A 91 -5.54 -20.92 2.33
CA LYS A 91 -5.66 -22.33 2.77
C LYS A 91 -5.60 -23.31 1.59
N GLN A 92 -6.11 -22.93 0.43
CA GLN A 92 -6.09 -23.77 -0.77
C GLN A 92 -4.70 -23.84 -1.42
N VAL A 93 -3.95 -22.73 -1.40
CA VAL A 93 -2.58 -22.69 -1.95
C VAL A 93 -1.59 -23.46 -1.06
N LYS A 94 -1.82 -23.48 0.25
CA LYS A 94 -0.95 -24.18 1.23
C LYS A 94 -1.30 -25.65 1.45
N LYS A 95 -2.31 -26.18 0.76
CA LYS A 95 -2.78 -27.57 0.88
C LYS A 95 -1.96 -28.51 0.03
#